data_AF-A0A535R710-F1
#
_entry.id   AF-A0A535R710-F1
#
_cell.length_a   1.000
_cell.length_b   1.000
_cell.length_c   1.000
_cell.angle_alpha   90.00
_cell.angle_beta   90.00
_cell.angle_gamma   90.00
#
_symmetry.space_group_name_H-M   'P 1'
#
loop_
_entity.id
_entity.type
_entity.pdbx_description
1 polymer ?
#
loop_
_entity_poly.entity_id
_entity_poly.type
_entity_poly.pdbx_seq_one_letter_code
_entity_poly.pdbx_strand_id
1 'polypeptide(L)'
;MSEPDPSCPLCRAERITQWYFESDLCWIADCEICSTPMVVWRAHGMPAEAEKDAMLVELRTVAAREYPQGFWLDPEMRRIPNHFHCHARPKDGFFGPRKK
;
A
#
# COMPACT_ATOMS: atom_id res chain seq x y z
N MET A 1 6.02 -17.36 12.26
CA MET A 1 6.70 -16.96 11.01
C MET A 1 5.61 -16.73 10.00
N SER A 2 5.56 -15.55 9.40
CA SER A 2 4.52 -15.19 8.46
C SER A 2 4.98 -15.61 7.05
N GLU A 3 4.41 -16.70 6.56
CA GLU A 3 4.70 -17.25 5.23
C GLU A 3 3.73 -16.69 4.19
N PRO A 4 4.12 -16.56 2.90
CA PRO A 4 3.21 -16.13 1.85
C PRO A 4 2.03 -17.09 1.67
N ASP A 5 0.82 -16.56 1.57
CA ASP A 5 -0.40 -17.32 1.24
C ASP A 5 -0.70 -17.22 -0.26
N PRO A 6 -0.63 -18.31 -1.05
CA PRO A 6 -0.88 -18.27 -2.49
C PRO A 6 -2.33 -17.87 -2.86
N SER A 7 -3.28 -17.96 -1.92
CA SER A 7 -4.66 -17.50 -2.10
C SER A 7 -4.83 -15.99 -1.83
N CYS A 8 -3.86 -15.35 -1.17
CA CYS A 8 -3.88 -13.93 -0.91
C CYS A 8 -3.35 -13.14 -2.13
N PRO A 9 -4.15 -12.26 -2.77
CA PRO A 9 -3.70 -11.51 -3.94
C PRO A 9 -2.56 -10.53 -3.60
N LEU A 10 -2.47 -10.05 -2.36
CA LEU A 10 -1.37 -9.20 -1.89
C LEU A 10 -0.05 -9.97 -1.72
N CYS A 11 -0.11 -11.27 -1.38
CA CYS A 11 1.08 -12.14 -1.40
C CYS A 11 1.55 -12.44 -2.82
N ARG A 12 0.62 -12.59 -3.77
CA ARG A 12 0.98 -12.82 -5.19
C ARG A 12 1.63 -11.61 -5.83
N ALA A 13 1.26 -10.40 -5.39
CA ALA A 13 1.87 -9.13 -5.81
C ALA A 13 1.94 -8.97 -7.34
N GLU A 14 0.86 -9.33 -8.03
CA GLU A 14 0.78 -9.22 -9.50
C GLU A 14 0.91 -7.75 -9.93
N ARG A 15 1.77 -7.48 -10.92
CA ARG A 15 2.04 -6.12 -11.40
C ARG A 15 0.99 -5.61 -12.39
N ILE A 16 -0.23 -5.44 -11.91
CA ILE A 16 -1.40 -5.03 -12.72
C ILE A 16 -1.72 -3.53 -12.64
N THR A 17 -1.16 -2.81 -11.66
CA THR A 17 -1.31 -1.36 -11.47
C THR A 17 0.05 -0.65 -11.52
N GLN A 18 0.09 0.68 -11.35
CA GLN A 18 1.34 1.43 -11.28
C GLN A 18 2.14 1.06 -10.02
N TRP A 19 3.41 0.69 -10.19
CA TRP A 19 4.35 0.43 -9.09
C TRP A 19 5.25 1.65 -8.84
N TYR A 20 5.57 1.92 -7.58
CA TYR A 20 6.40 3.06 -7.16
C TYR A 20 7.68 2.62 -6.46
N PHE A 21 7.61 1.55 -5.68
CA PHE A 21 8.69 1.12 -4.82
C PHE A 21 8.58 -0.37 -4.51
N GLU A 22 9.73 -1.01 -4.29
CA GLU A 22 9.84 -2.39 -3.86
C GLU A 22 11.15 -2.60 -3.10
N SER A 23 11.08 -3.27 -1.95
CA SER A 23 12.23 -3.69 -1.14
C SER A 23 11.96 -5.07 -0.54
N ASP A 24 12.85 -5.60 0.29
CA ASP A 24 12.61 -6.87 0.99
C ASP A 24 11.49 -6.78 2.04
N LEU A 25 11.19 -5.58 2.55
CA LEU A 25 10.16 -5.37 3.56
C LEU A 25 8.76 -5.21 2.96
N CYS A 26 8.63 -4.42 1.88
CA CYS A 26 7.34 -4.05 1.33
C CYS A 26 7.40 -3.70 -0.15
N TRP A 27 6.22 -3.54 -0.75
CA TRP A 27 6.05 -2.92 -2.06
C TRP A 27 4.99 -1.83 -1.99
N ILE A 28 5.08 -0.87 -2.91
CA ILE A 28 4.12 0.23 -3.04
C ILE A 28 3.63 0.28 -4.48
N ALA A 29 2.32 0.16 -4.66
CA ALA A 29 1.65 0.27 -5.95
C ALA A 29 0.27 0.93 -5.77
N ASP A 30 -0.35 1.34 -6.87
CA ASP A 30 -1.73 1.80 -6.82
C ASP A 30 -2.67 0.63 -6.47
N CYS A 31 -3.58 0.86 -5.53
CA CYS A 31 -4.67 -0.06 -5.26
C CYS A 31 -5.63 -0.10 -6.46
N GLU A 32 -5.92 -1.29 -6.97
CA GLU A 32 -6.81 -1.50 -8.13
C GLU A 32 -8.19 -0.84 -7.94
N ILE A 33 -8.72 -0.88 -6.72
CA ILE A 33 -10.08 -0.40 -6.41
C ILE A 33 -10.08 1.10 -6.09
N CYS A 34 -9.08 1.56 -5.33
CA CYS A 34 -9.04 2.93 -4.84
C CYS A 34 -8.34 3.90 -5.79
N SER A 35 -7.50 3.39 -6.70
CA SER A 35 -6.62 4.19 -7.57
C SER A 35 -5.69 5.12 -6.78
N THR A 36 -5.22 4.68 -5.61
CA THR A 36 -4.29 5.42 -4.76
C THR A 36 -3.12 4.55 -4.33
N PRO A 37 -1.92 5.10 -4.09
CA PRO A 37 -0.79 4.34 -3.59
C PRO A 37 -1.14 3.60 -2.30
N MET A 38 -0.76 2.34 -2.21
CA MET A 38 -0.81 1.57 -0.98
C MET A 38 0.52 0.89 -0.75
N VAL A 39 0.98 0.88 0.50
CA VAL A 39 2.09 0.02 0.94
C VAL A 39 1.53 -1.30 1.40
N VAL A 40 2.22 -2.38 1.04
CA VAL A 40 1.85 -3.74 1.42
C VAL A 40 3.06 -4.45 1.95
N TRP A 41 2.91 -5.07 3.12
CA TRP A 41 3.98 -5.86 3.73
C TRP A 41 4.24 -7.10 2.87
N ARG A 42 5.51 -7.49 2.68
CA ARG A 42 5.83 -8.68 1.90
C ARG A 42 5.29 -9.97 2.54
N ALA A 43 5.39 -10.07 3.86
CA ALA A 43 4.89 -11.22 4.58
C ALA A 43 3.37 -11.13 4.78
N HIS A 44 2.71 -12.29 4.87
CA HIS A 44 1.28 -12.34 5.19
C HIS A 44 1.05 -12.08 6.68
N GLY A 45 -0.05 -11.45 7.08
CA GLY A 45 -0.35 -11.17 8.49
C GLY A 45 -0.09 -9.72 8.89
N MET A 46 0.28 -9.52 10.17
CA MET A 46 0.52 -8.22 10.76
C MET A 46 2.00 -8.04 11.15
N PRO A 47 2.64 -6.94 10.71
CA PRO A 47 4.04 -6.64 11.01
C PRO A 47 4.24 -6.25 12.47
N ALA A 48 5.50 -6.29 12.93
CA ALA A 48 5.88 -5.60 14.15
C ALA A 48 5.76 -4.07 13.98
N GLU A 49 5.69 -3.32 15.08
CA GLU A 49 5.53 -1.87 15.05
C GLU A 49 6.66 -1.16 14.29
N ALA A 50 7.91 -1.58 14.50
CA ALA A 50 9.07 -1.01 13.79
C ALA A 50 9.01 -1.23 12.27
N GLU A 51 8.58 -2.42 11.82
CA GLU A 51 8.40 -2.73 10.41
C GLU A 51 7.26 -1.91 9.81
N LYS A 52 6.15 -1.79 10.55
CA LYS A 52 5.03 -0.93 10.17
C LYS A 52 5.50 0.51 9.97
N ASP A 53 6.22 1.08 10.92
CA ASP A 53 6.69 2.46 10.83
C ASP A 53 7.63 2.67 9.64
N ALA A 54 8.56 1.74 9.41
CA ALA A 54 9.42 1.77 8.23
C ALA A 54 8.63 1.76 6.92
N MET A 55 7.61 0.91 6.80
CA MET A 55 6.71 0.89 5.63
C MET A 55 5.93 2.19 5.46
N LEU A 56 5.46 2.79 6.56
CA LEU A 56 4.73 4.06 6.49
C LEU A 56 5.65 5.23 6.07
N VAL A 57 6.95 5.18 6.38
CA VAL A 57 7.94 6.15 5.87
C VAL A 57 8.08 6.05 4.35
N GLU A 58 8.20 4.84 3.81
CA GLU A 58 8.28 4.62 2.35
C GLU A 58 6.99 5.10 1.66
N LEU A 59 5.82 4.78 2.24
CA LEU A 59 4.54 5.23 1.73
C LEU A 59 4.43 6.76 1.71
N ARG A 60 4.87 7.44 2.77
CA ARG A 60 4.87 8.91 2.83
C ARG A 60 5.77 9.52 1.74
N THR A 61 6.90 8.89 1.46
CA THR A 61 7.82 9.34 0.41
C THR A 61 7.17 9.28 -0.98
N VAL A 62 6.49 8.18 -1.30
CA VAL A 62 5.72 8.06 -2.53
C VAL A 62 4.56 9.06 -2.55
N ALA A 63 3.76 9.09 -1.48
CA ALA A 63 2.58 9.95 -1.39
C ALA A 63 2.90 11.45 -1.50
N ALA A 64 4.04 11.91 -0.99
CA ALA A 64 4.46 13.30 -1.11
C ALA A 64 4.74 13.71 -2.57
N ARG A 65 5.16 12.76 -3.42
CA ARG A 65 5.38 12.99 -4.86
C ARG A 65 4.06 12.98 -5.63
N GLU A 66 3.20 12.02 -5.31
CA GLU A 66 1.91 11.82 -5.99
C GLU A 66 0.87 12.88 -5.60
N TYR A 67 0.92 13.36 -4.36
CA TYR A 67 -0.04 14.28 -3.78
C TYR A 67 0.66 15.51 -3.18
N PRO A 68 1.22 16.41 -4.02
CA PRO A 68 1.94 17.60 -3.55
C PRO A 68 1.04 18.57 -2.76
N GLN A 69 -0.28 18.48 -2.91
CA GLN A 69 -1.26 19.27 -2.15
C GLN A 69 -1.60 18.67 -0.77
N GLY A 70 -1.00 17.54 -0.43
CA GLY A 70 -1.16 16.86 0.84
C GLY A 70 -1.94 15.55 0.74
N PHE A 71 -1.74 14.71 1.74
CA PHE A 71 -2.31 13.38 1.84
C PHE A 71 -2.48 12.96 3.31
N TRP A 72 -3.23 11.89 3.53
CA TRP A 72 -3.34 11.21 4.82
C TRP A 72 -3.22 9.70 4.63
N LEU A 73 -2.86 8.98 5.68
CA LEU A 73 -2.70 7.52 5.65
C LEU A 73 -3.95 6.85 6.20
N ASP A 74 -4.50 5.94 5.43
CA ASP A 74 -5.69 5.14 5.70
C ASP A 74 -5.27 3.70 6.07
N PRO A 75 -5.28 3.33 7.35
CA PRO A 75 -4.89 2.00 7.80
C PRO A 75 -6.03 0.97 7.70
N GLU A 76 -7.21 1.32 7.15
CA GLU A 76 -8.37 0.43 7.15
C GLU A 76 -8.24 -0.69 6.10
N MET A 77 -7.92 -1.90 6.57
CA MET A 77 -7.70 -3.09 5.72
C MET A 77 -9.01 -3.81 5.39
N ARG A 78 -9.88 -3.18 4.59
CA ARG A 78 -11.26 -3.66 4.38
C ARG A 78 -11.36 -5.06 3.76
N ARG A 79 -10.89 -5.24 2.52
CA ARG A 79 -11.14 -6.47 1.75
C ARG A 79 -10.22 -7.62 2.12
N ILE A 80 -9.02 -7.32 2.63
CA ILE A 80 -7.99 -8.30 2.97
C ILE A 80 -7.49 -7.96 4.39
N PRO A 81 -8.35 -8.15 5.41
CA PRO A 81 -8.07 -7.69 6.77
C PRO A 81 -6.95 -8.47 7.46
N ASN A 82 -6.56 -9.62 6.91
CA ASN A 82 -5.51 -10.48 7.45
C ASN A 82 -4.13 -10.25 6.80
N HIS A 83 -3.98 -9.30 5.87
CA HIS A 83 -2.69 -8.94 5.28
C HIS A 83 -2.46 -7.44 5.40
N PHE A 84 -1.41 -7.05 6.11
CA PHE A 84 -1.10 -5.65 6.33
C PHE A 84 -0.90 -4.86 5.04
N HIS A 85 -1.73 -3.83 4.90
CA HIS A 85 -1.56 -2.79 3.90
C HIS A 85 -2.14 -1.46 4.41
N CYS A 86 -1.65 -0.35 3.88
CA CYS A 86 -2.11 0.98 4.20
C CYS A 86 -2.16 1.83 2.93
N HIS A 87 -3.20 2.64 2.77
CA HIS A 87 -3.36 3.50 1.60
C HIS A 87 -2.93 4.94 1.93
N ALA A 88 -2.28 5.61 0.97
CA ALA A 88 -2.13 7.06 0.99
C ALA A 88 -3.28 7.69 0.20
N ARG A 89 -4.04 8.57 0.83
CA ARG A 89 -5.23 9.22 0.26
C ARG A 89 -4.94 10.71 0.05
N PRO A 90 -5.28 11.31 -1.11
CA PRO A 90 -5.12 12.76 -1.29
C PRO A 90 -6.01 13.52 -0.30
N LYS A 91 -5.54 14.70 0.12
CA LYS A 91 -6.25 15.57 1.08
C LYS A 91 -7.69 15.88 0.65
N ASP A 92 -7.92 16.07 -0.65
CA ASP A 92 -9.21 16.50 -1.21
C ASP A 92 -10.08 15.34 -1.74
N GLY A 93 -9.75 14.09 -1.39
CA GLY A 93 -10.68 12.97 -1.44
C GLY A 93 -11.21 12.52 -2.81
N PHE A 94 -10.64 12.96 -3.93
CA PHE A 94 -11.02 12.40 -5.23
C PHE A 94 -10.39 11.00 -5.41
N PHE A 95 -11.25 9.99 -5.55
CA PHE A 95 -10.87 8.60 -5.79
C PHE A 95 -11.49 8.14 -7.11
N GLY A 96 -10.65 7.81 -8.09
CA GLY A 96 -11.07 7.38 -9.41
C GLY A 96 -9.87 7.11 -10.31
N PRO A 97 -10.04 6.38 -11.42
CA PRO A 97 -8.93 6.01 -12.30
C PRO A 97 -8.19 7.27 -12.75
N ARG A 98 -6.87 7.27 -12.58
CA ARG A 98 -6.02 8.32 -13.15
C ARG A 98 -6.29 8.34 -14.65
N LYS A 99 -6.71 9.48 -15.19
CA LYS A 99 -6.72 9.65 -16.66
C LYS A 99 -5.27 9.57 -17.11
N LYS A 100 -4.99 8.62 -18.01
CA LYS A 100 -3.70 8.46 -18.69
C LYS A 100 -3.35 9.73 -19.47
#